data_AF-A0A2D7GVT6-F1
#
_entry.id   AF-A0A2D7GVT6-F1
#
_cell.length_a   1.000
_cell.length_b   1.000
_cell.length_c   1.000
_cell.angle_alpha   90.00
_cell.angle_beta   90.00
_cell.angle_gamma   90.00
#
_symmetry.space_group_name_H-M   'P 1'
#
loop_
_entity.id
_entity.type
_entity.pdbx_description
1 polymer ?
#
loop_
_entity_poly.entity_id
_entity_poly.type
_entity_poly.pdbx_seq_one_letter_code
_entity_poly.pdbx_strand_id
1 'polypeptide(L)' 'MDKSGRILIPTPLRAHAKLSKEVMLVGQLNKFEIWDAEVWAQQIEVDIDTERKGEFELTERLQDFSL' A
#
# COMPACT_ATOMS: atom_id res chain seq x y z
N MET A 1 -7.41 -11.47 15.59
CA MET A 1 -6.15 -10.99 16.21
C MET A 1 -6.03 -11.67 17.56
N ASP A 2 -4.85 -12.16 17.92
CA ASP A 2 -4.65 -12.73 19.25
C ASP A 2 -4.42 -11.64 20.31
N LYS A 3 -4.25 -12.05 21.57
CA LYS A 3 -4.03 -11.13 22.70
C LYS A 3 -2.74 -10.31 22.59
N SER A 4 -1.81 -10.71 21.73
CA SER A 4 -0.54 -10.03 21.48
C SER A 4 -0.57 -9.14 20.25
N GLY A 5 -1.75 -8.95 19.63
CA GLY A 5 -1.88 -8.10 18.45
C GLY A 5 -1.47 -8.79 17.14
N ARG A 6 -1.25 -10.11 17.14
CA ARG A 6 -0.81 -10.82 15.92
C ARG A 6 -2.00 -11.23 15.07
N ILE A 7 -1.81 -11.17 13.75
CA ILE A 7 -2.79 -11.56 12.74
C ILE A 7 -2.19 -12.69 11.90
N LEU A 8 -2.94 -13.78 11.75
CA LEU A 8 -2.57 -14.85 10.84
C LEU A 8 -3.04 -14.47 9.43
N ILE A 9 -2.12 -14.31 8.49
CA ILE A 9 -2.44 -14.08 7.09
C ILE A 9 -2.61 -15.44 6.39
N PRO A 10 -3.76 -15.76 5.78
CA PRO A 10 -3.96 -16.98 5.00
C PRO A 10 -2.90 -17.17 3.91
N THR A 11 -2.47 -18.42 3.68
CA THR A 11 -1.45 -18.74 2.65
C THR A 11 -1.76 -18.17 1.27
N PRO A 12 -3.01 -18.25 0.74
CA PRO A 12 -3.32 -17.69 -0.58
C PRO A 12 -3.10 -16.16 -0.63
N LEU A 13 -3.42 -15.45 0.45
CA LEU A 13 -3.22 -14.00 0.52
C LEU A 13 -1.75 -13.62 0.62
N ARG A 14 -0.94 -14.39 1.37
CA ARG A 14 0.52 -14.20 1.40
C ARG A 14 1.14 -14.40 0.02
N ALA A 15 0.69 -15.43 -0.71
CA ALA A 15 1.18 -15.71 -2.06
C ALA A 15 0.76 -14.61 -3.06
N HIS A 16 -0.49 -14.16 -2.98
CA HIS A 16 -1.01 -13.09 -3.82
C HIS A 16 -0.22 -11.78 -3.64
N ALA A 17 0.01 -11.38 -2.39
CA ALA A 17 0.77 -10.17 -2.04
C ALA A 17 2.30 -10.38 -2.07
N LYS A 18 2.78 -11.58 -2.44
CA LYS A 18 4.20 -11.95 -2.49
C LYS A 18 4.97 -11.61 -1.20
N LEU A 19 4.32 -11.72 -0.04
CA LEU A 19 4.91 -11.30 1.23
C LEU A 19 6.13 -12.15 1.58
N SER A 20 7.27 -11.50 1.76
CA SER A 20 8.48 -12.09 2.33
C SER A 20 8.54 -11.90 3.85
N LYS A 21 9.74 -12.01 4.44
CA LYS A 21 9.94 -11.88 5.89
C LYS A 21 9.71 -10.45 6.38
N GLU A 22 10.10 -9.46 5.57
CA GLU A 22 9.94 -8.05 5.90
C GLU A 22 8.69 -7.51 5.23
N VAL A 23 7.85 -6.84 6.02
CA VAL A 23 6.56 -6.33 5.58
C VAL A 23 6.39 -4.89 6.05
N MET A 24 5.67 -4.12 5.25
CA MET A 24 5.30 -2.75 5.56
C MET A 24 3.81 -2.68 5.86
N LEU A 25 3.46 -2.00 6.96
CA LEU A 25 2.09 -1.72 7.35
C LEU A 25 1.79 -0.25 7.01
N VAL A 26 0.87 -0.02 6.06
CA VAL A 26 0.55 1.31 5.57
C VAL A 26 -0.89 1.65 5.93
N GLY A 27 -1.12 2.76 6.63
CA GLY A 27 -2.45 3.22 6.97
C GLY A 27 -3.12 3.97 5.81
N GLN A 28 -4.39 3.71 5.54
CA GLN A 28 -5.20 4.44 4.56
C GLN A 28 -6.60 4.70 5.11
N LEU A 29 -6.79 5.89 5.72
CA LEU A 29 -8.04 6.33 6.35
C LEU A 29 -8.64 5.27 7.29
N ASN A 30 -9.66 4.53 6.84
CA ASN A 30 -10.39 3.54 7.62
C ASN A 30 -9.90 2.09 7.41
N LYS A 31 -8.82 1.89 6.65
CA LYS A 31 -8.17 0.59 6.44
C LYS A 31 -6.66 0.72 6.56
N PHE A 32 -5.99 -0.41 6.56
CA PHE A 32 -4.54 -0.48 6.39
C PHE A 32 -4.22 -1.54 5.34
N GLU A 33 -3.04 -1.44 4.78
CA GLU A 33 -2.52 -2.33 3.76
C GLU A 33 -1.25 -3.00 4.29
N ILE A 34 -1.02 -4.23 3.84
CA ILE A 34 0.18 -5.01 4.16
C ILE A 34 0.90 -5.24 2.85
N TRP A 35 2.12 -4.75 2.77
CA TRP A 35 2.97 -4.83 1.59
C TRP A 35 4.22 -5.63 1.88
N ASP A 36 4.77 -6.29 0.86
CA ASP A 36 6.17 -6.70 0.90
C ASP A 36 7.06 -5.45 0.93
N ALA A 37 8.11 -5.46 1.74
CA ALA A 37 8.91 -4.26 1.99
C ALA A 37 9.65 -3.76 0.74
N GLU A 38 10.16 -4.66 -0.10
CA GLU A 38 10.88 -4.28 -1.32
C GLU A 38 9.91 -3.73 -2.37
N VAL A 39 8.76 -4.39 -2.52
CA VAL A 39 7.70 -3.93 -3.45
C VAL A 39 7.20 -2.55 -3.04
N TRP A 40 7.00 -2.30 -1.74
CA TRP A 40 6.59 -0.99 -1.24
C TRP A 40 7.61 0.10 -1.54
N ALA A 41 8.91 -0.16 -1.31
CA ALA A 41 9.95 0.81 -1.59
C ALA A 41 9.99 1.20 -3.07
N GLN A 42 9.88 0.22 -3.97
CA GLN A 42 9.80 0.44 -5.41
C GLN A 42 8.55 1.23 -5.80
N GLN A 43 7.39 0.92 -5.22
CA GLN A 43 6.15 1.62 -5.50
C GLN A 43 6.25 3.11 -5.12
N ILE A 44 6.83 3.41 -3.95
CA ILE A 44 7.02 4.80 -3.50
C ILE A 44 7.94 5.58 -4.45
N GLU A 45 9.02 4.96 -4.94
CA GLU A 45 9.89 5.61 -5.92
C GLU A 45 9.14 5.93 -7.22
N VAL A 46 8.35 4.97 -7.73
CA VAL A 46 7.53 5.15 -8.93
C VAL A 46 6.50 6.26 -8.74
N ASP A 47 5.83 6.31 -7.60
CA ASP A 47 4.80 7.31 -7.29
C ASP A 47 5.43 8.71 -7.24
N ILE A 48 6.56 8.87 -6.54
CA ILE A 48 7.30 10.14 -6.46
C ILE A 48 7.74 10.62 -7.85
N ASP A 49 8.26 9.72 -8.69
CA ASP A 49 8.69 10.09 -10.03
C ASP A 49 7.52 10.42 -10.96
N THR A 50 6.35 9.79 -10.77
CA THR A 50 5.12 10.10 -11.50
C THR A 50 4.61 11.49 -11.12
N GLU A 51 4.58 11.83 -9.83
CA GLU A 51 4.21 13.16 -9.33
C GLU A 51 5.15 14.25 -9.89
N ARG A 52 6.46 14.00 -9.88
CA ARG A 52 7.46 14.94 -10.41
C ARG A 52 7.30 15.25 -11.89
N LYS A 53 6.91 14.25 -12.68
CA LYS A 53 6.65 14.41 -14.12
C LYS A 53 5.36 15.18 -14.40
N GLY A 54 4.47 15.30 -13.40
CA GLY A 54 3.14 15.88 -13.59
C GLY A 54 2.22 15.01 -14.43
N GLU A 55 2.57 13.74 -14.63
CA GLU A 55 1.81 12.75 -15.43
C GLU A 55 0.73 12.07 -14.57
N PHE A 56 -0.08 12.85 -13.87
CA PHE A 56 -1.24 12.33 -13.15
C PHE A 56 -2.53 12.83 -13.79
N GLU A 57 -3.35 11.91 -14.30
CA GLU A 57 -4.72 12.23 -14.70
C GLU A 57 -5.61 12.30 -13.46
N LEU A 58 -5.97 13.50 -13.05
CA LEU A 58 -7.00 13.69 -12.03
C LEU A 58 -8.35 13.27 -12.60
N THR A 59 -8.81 12.08 -12.23
CA THR A 59 -10.21 11.69 -12.46
C THR A 59 -11.12 12.77 -11.86
N GLU A 60 -12.27 13.04 -12.48
CA GLU A 60 -13.23 14.04 -11.97
C GLU A 60 -13.54 13.82 -10.47
N ARG A 61 -13.66 12.56 -10.05
CA ARG A 61 -13.91 12.18 -8.65
C ARG A 61 -12.77 12.52 -7.68
N LEU A 62 -11.53 12.62 -8.15
CA LEU A 62 -10.37 13.01 -7.33
C LEU A 62 -10.26 14.54 -7.22
N GLN A 63 -10.81 15.30 -8.16
CA GLN A 63 -10.88 16.76 -8.07
C GLN A 63 -11.81 17.20 -6.93
N ASP A 64 -12.91 16.46 -6.73
CA ASP A 64 -13.86 16.67 -5.64
C ASP A 64 -13.30 16.34 -4.24
N PHE A 65 -12.09 15.76 -4.16
CA PHE A 65 -11.41 15.42 -2.89
C PHE A 65 -10.49 16.53 -2.37
N SER A 66 -10.38 17.68 -3.07
CA SER A 66 -9.78 18.87 -2.47
C SER A 66 -10.64 19.36 -1.32
N LEU A 67 -10.06 19.44 -0.12
CA LEU A 67 -10.62 20.21 0.99
C LEU A 67 -10.76 21.69 0.63
#